data_AF-A0A0N0RZN0-F1
#
_entry.id   AF-A0A0N0RZN0-F1
#
_cell.length_a   1.000
_cell.length_b   1.000
_cell.length_c   1.000
_cell.angle_alpha   90.00
_cell.angle_beta   90.00
_cell.angle_gamma   90.00
#
_symmetry.space_group_name_H-M   'P 1'
#
loop_
_entity.id
_entity.type
_entity.pdbx_description
1 polymer ?
#
loop_
_entity_poly.entity_id
_entity_poly.type
_entity_poly.pdbx_seq_one_letter_code
_entity_poly.pdbx_strand_id
1 'polypeptide(L)'
;MWSAPETALKFNPSLPATPNTRARVDFKDGLFHMFLGFSGTAGPQASIYDVTRHFDRTILLDAAVLPLYTDLMPQIMPTLQAMADSTHSPKSIRTSKDELYLWKEALPAWTERCRSWSHKPNCEYVATGKIPLSIKFGERVLCSCGEGTVPTDFMSEFGGWKALAKHCVRVAISPAFASALVDKPIDLSALSSARDASGQDLIGCQVCGKDEEAKGSALRNCSRCHKAKYCSRDCQKADWKKHKKVCKAGGN
;
A
#
# COMPACT_ATOMS: atom_id res chain seq x y z
N MET A 1 -7.08 -3.05 7.19
CA MET A 1 -6.52 -3.07 5.81
C MET A 1 -5.53 -4.22 5.71
N TRP A 2 -4.39 -4.14 6.38
CA TRP A 2 -3.47 -5.26 6.57
C TRP A 2 -4.05 -6.36 7.46
N SER A 3 -3.61 -7.61 7.27
CA SER A 3 -3.78 -8.71 8.23
C SER A 3 -2.72 -8.64 9.34
N ALA A 4 -2.82 -9.50 10.37
CA ALA A 4 -1.87 -9.46 11.49
C ALA A 4 -0.39 -9.68 11.06
N PRO A 5 -0.04 -10.66 10.18
CA PRO A 5 1.32 -10.81 9.69
C PRO A 5 1.82 -9.60 8.88
N GLU A 6 0.95 -9.04 8.04
CA GLU A 6 1.26 -7.85 7.24
C GLU A 6 1.50 -6.61 8.11
N THR A 7 0.73 -6.47 9.20
CA THR A 7 0.88 -5.39 10.19
C THR A 7 2.25 -5.49 10.87
N ALA A 8 2.68 -6.70 11.26
CA ALA A 8 4.00 -6.92 11.83
C ALA A 8 5.14 -6.56 10.84
N LEU A 9 5.00 -6.92 9.56
CA LEU A 9 5.98 -6.58 8.51
C LEU A 9 6.06 -5.08 8.23
N LYS A 10 4.91 -4.37 8.23
CA LYS A 10 4.85 -2.91 8.06
C LYS A 10 5.60 -2.18 9.17
N PHE A 11 5.34 -2.54 10.43
CA PHE A 11 5.96 -1.85 11.57
C PHE A 11 7.37 -2.36 11.94
N ASN A 12 7.80 -3.52 11.43
CA ASN A 12 9.18 -3.99 11.54
C ASN A 12 9.77 -4.39 10.16
N PRO A 13 10.28 -3.42 9.38
CA PRO A 13 10.86 -3.66 8.07
C PRO A 13 12.08 -4.60 8.05
N SER A 14 12.65 -4.97 9.19
CA SER A 14 13.75 -5.95 9.28
C SER A 14 13.31 -7.43 9.35
N LEU A 15 12.00 -7.72 9.44
CA LEU A 15 11.51 -9.10 9.51
C LEU A 15 11.69 -9.86 8.17
N PRO A 16 12.08 -11.14 8.18
CA PRO A 16 12.19 -11.93 6.95
C PRO A 16 10.81 -12.20 6.35
N ALA A 17 10.67 -11.94 5.05
CA ALA A 17 9.47 -12.22 4.26
C ALA A 17 9.86 -12.45 2.79
N THR A 18 9.02 -13.15 2.03
CA THR A 18 9.23 -13.29 0.58
C THR A 18 9.00 -11.96 -0.15
N PRO A 19 9.59 -11.73 -1.34
CA PRO A 19 9.35 -10.54 -2.14
C PRO A 19 7.86 -10.28 -2.41
N ASN A 20 7.10 -11.34 -2.75
CA ASN A 20 5.65 -11.23 -2.98
C ASN A 20 4.87 -10.77 -1.74
N THR A 21 5.26 -11.25 -0.54
CA THR A 21 4.63 -10.80 0.72
C THR A 21 4.98 -9.34 1.02
N ARG A 22 6.20 -8.90 0.70
CA ARG A 22 6.63 -7.50 0.83
C ARG A 22 5.85 -6.58 -0.11
N ALA A 23 5.89 -6.87 -1.41
CA ALA A 23 5.18 -6.12 -2.43
C ALA A 23 3.68 -5.95 -2.10
N ARG A 24 3.03 -6.97 -1.50
CA ARG A 24 1.63 -6.89 -1.07
C ARG A 24 1.40 -5.98 0.14
N VAL A 25 2.34 -5.91 1.09
CA VAL A 25 2.30 -4.96 2.22
C VAL A 25 2.50 -3.53 1.70
N ASP A 26 3.51 -3.34 0.85
CA ASP A 26 3.90 -2.04 0.29
C ASP A 26 2.78 -1.47 -0.61
N PHE A 27 2.17 -2.30 -1.47
CA PHE A 27 0.99 -1.97 -2.27
C PHE A 27 -0.21 -1.52 -1.41
N LYS A 28 -0.49 -2.23 -0.31
CA LYS A 28 -1.51 -1.82 0.67
C LYS A 28 -1.14 -0.49 1.35
N ASP A 29 0.15 -0.21 1.53
CA ASP A 29 0.64 1.04 2.11
C ASP A 29 0.51 2.24 1.16
N GLY A 30 0.85 2.07 -0.12
CA GLY A 30 0.60 3.05 -1.16
C GLY A 30 -0.88 3.42 -1.26
N LEU A 31 -1.77 2.40 -1.26
CA LEU A 31 -3.22 2.61 -1.17
C LEU A 31 -3.58 3.42 0.09
N PHE A 32 -3.09 3.06 1.28
CA PHE A 32 -3.42 3.79 2.50
C PHE A 32 -3.01 5.27 2.46
N HIS A 33 -1.80 5.57 1.98
CA HIS A 33 -1.29 6.93 1.88
C HIS A 33 -2.08 7.79 0.88
N MET A 34 -2.51 7.19 -0.22
CA MET A 34 -3.39 7.82 -1.22
C MET A 34 -4.76 8.19 -0.62
N PHE A 35 -5.41 7.28 0.10
CA PHE A 35 -6.67 7.56 0.80
C PHE A 35 -6.52 8.65 1.89
N LEU A 36 -5.45 8.60 2.69
CA LEU A 36 -5.19 9.60 3.74
C LEU A 36 -4.90 11.01 3.20
N GLY A 37 -4.21 11.09 2.07
CA GLY A 37 -3.91 12.37 1.44
C GLY A 37 -5.19 13.04 0.92
N PHE A 38 -6.04 12.27 0.22
CA PHE A 38 -7.28 12.79 -0.36
C PHE A 38 -8.27 13.31 0.70
N SER A 39 -8.33 12.65 1.86
CA SER A 39 -9.17 13.09 2.98
C SER A 39 -8.63 14.30 3.74
N GLY A 40 -7.40 14.77 3.47
CA GLY A 40 -6.76 15.89 4.18
C GLY A 40 -6.48 15.63 5.67
N THR A 41 -6.70 14.41 6.16
CA THR A 41 -6.65 14.08 7.61
C THR A 41 -5.23 13.92 8.17
N ALA A 42 -4.18 14.01 7.32
CA ALA A 42 -2.80 13.74 7.70
C ALA A 42 -1.76 14.64 6.98
N GLY A 43 -2.15 15.86 6.58
CA GLY A 43 -1.27 16.81 5.90
C GLY A 43 -2.02 17.70 4.91
N PRO A 44 -1.31 18.39 3.99
CA PRO A 44 -1.95 19.12 2.90
C PRO A 44 -2.79 18.16 2.05
N GLN A 45 -4.07 18.48 1.88
CA GLN A 45 -4.95 17.77 0.95
C GLN A 45 -4.38 17.89 -0.46
N ALA A 46 -4.32 16.79 -1.20
CA ALA A 46 -4.16 16.84 -2.65
C ALA A 46 -5.38 16.23 -3.33
N SER A 47 -5.60 16.59 -4.58
CA SER A 47 -6.69 16.10 -5.43
C SER A 47 -6.18 15.18 -6.54
N ILE A 48 -4.89 15.30 -6.90
CA ILE A 48 -4.22 14.49 -7.92
C ILE A 48 -3.35 13.46 -7.23
N TYR A 49 -3.92 12.28 -7.07
CA TYR A 49 -3.16 11.05 -6.90
C TYR A 49 -3.21 10.31 -8.22
N ASP A 50 -2.11 9.67 -8.60
CA ASP A 50 -2.26 8.46 -9.40
C ASP A 50 -3.15 7.51 -8.59
N VAL A 51 -4.10 6.83 -9.26
CA VAL A 51 -4.99 5.76 -8.75
C VAL A 51 -6.26 6.20 -7.92
N THR A 52 -7.53 5.82 -8.28
CA THR A 52 -8.79 5.93 -7.43
C THR A 52 -10.11 5.13 -7.82
N ARG A 53 -11.24 5.13 -7.02
CA ARG A 53 -12.31 4.07 -6.80
C ARG A 53 -13.76 4.18 -7.44
N HIS A 54 -14.66 3.20 -7.21
CA HIS A 54 -16.08 3.36 -6.78
C HIS A 54 -16.73 2.00 -6.33
N PHE A 55 -17.99 2.01 -5.83
CA PHE A 55 -18.89 0.96 -5.20
C PHE A 55 -18.36 -0.43 -4.73
N ASP A 56 -18.64 -0.96 -3.52
CA ASP A 56 -19.63 -0.61 -2.48
C ASP A 56 -19.14 -0.90 -1.02
N ARG A 57 -19.95 -0.49 -0.01
CA ARG A 57 -19.86 -0.59 1.47
C ARG A 57 -18.49 -0.42 2.14
N THR A 58 -17.53 0.16 1.44
CA THR A 58 -16.18 0.49 1.93
C THR A 58 -15.80 1.87 1.40
N ILE A 59 -14.67 2.49 1.77
CA ILE A 59 -14.40 3.90 1.36
C ILE A 59 -13.88 3.98 -0.07
N LEU A 60 -14.51 4.79 -0.93
CA LEU A 60 -14.26 4.78 -2.38
C LEU A 60 -14.03 6.19 -2.94
N LEU A 61 -12.81 6.44 -3.43
CA LEU A 61 -12.40 7.58 -4.28
C LEU A 61 -13.02 7.45 -5.70
N ASP A 62 -12.64 8.27 -6.69
CA ASP A 62 -12.99 8.12 -8.12
C ASP A 62 -11.86 8.70 -9.00
N ALA A 63 -11.42 8.01 -10.06
CA ALA A 63 -10.20 8.37 -10.81
C ALA A 63 -10.31 8.41 -12.32
N ALA A 64 -9.39 9.20 -12.85
CA ALA A 64 -8.75 9.00 -14.14
C ALA A 64 -7.37 8.36 -13.94
N VAL A 65 -7.09 7.24 -14.61
CA VAL A 65 -5.71 6.74 -14.79
C VAL A 65 -5.25 7.10 -16.20
N LEU A 66 -4.04 7.65 -16.29
CA LEU A 66 -3.34 7.97 -17.54
C LEU A 66 -2.23 6.94 -17.76
N PRO A 67 -2.42 5.91 -18.60
CA PRO A 67 -1.42 4.86 -18.79
C PRO A 67 -0.22 5.40 -19.56
N LEU A 68 0.95 5.46 -18.92
CA LEU A 68 2.19 5.91 -19.57
C LEU A 68 2.85 4.75 -20.34
N TYR A 69 2.88 4.85 -21.66
CA TYR A 69 3.52 3.89 -22.57
C TYR A 69 4.26 4.62 -23.70
N THR A 70 5.24 3.95 -24.32
CA THR A 70 6.28 4.57 -25.17
C THR A 70 5.71 5.47 -26.27
N ASP A 71 4.68 5.01 -26.98
CA ASP A 71 4.14 5.73 -28.15
C ASP A 71 3.28 6.96 -27.76
N LEU A 72 2.77 7.00 -26.53
CA LEU A 72 1.98 8.12 -26.01
C LEU A 72 2.86 9.22 -25.42
N MET A 73 3.96 8.85 -24.76
CA MET A 73 4.82 9.79 -24.03
C MET A 73 5.20 11.04 -24.84
N PRO A 74 5.63 10.97 -26.11
CA PRO A 74 5.95 12.16 -26.92
C PRO A 74 4.75 13.11 -27.12
N GLN A 75 3.53 12.57 -27.17
CA GLN A 75 2.30 13.33 -27.45
C GLN A 75 1.83 14.12 -26.23
N ILE A 76 1.99 13.54 -25.03
CA ILE A 76 1.51 14.13 -23.77
C ILE A 76 2.60 14.87 -22.97
N MET A 77 3.89 14.68 -23.30
CA MET A 77 5.02 15.30 -22.57
C MET A 77 4.86 16.80 -22.31
N PRO A 78 4.45 17.65 -23.29
CA PRO A 78 4.31 19.09 -23.04
C PRO A 78 3.23 19.40 -22.01
N THR A 79 2.15 18.62 -22.00
CA THR A 79 1.05 18.78 -21.03
C THR A 79 1.42 18.23 -19.65
N LEU A 80 2.23 17.17 -19.58
CA LEU A 80 2.77 16.67 -18.30
C LEU A 80 3.75 17.66 -17.67
N GLN A 81 4.60 18.32 -18.47
CA GLN A 81 5.48 19.40 -18.02
C GLN A 81 4.64 20.58 -17.47
N ALA A 82 3.67 21.06 -18.24
CA ALA A 82 2.76 22.11 -17.79
C ALA A 82 1.96 21.75 -16.52
N MET A 83 1.67 20.46 -16.28
CA MET A 83 1.09 19.99 -15.03
C MET A 83 2.10 20.05 -13.87
N ALA A 84 3.32 19.57 -14.08
CA ALA A 84 4.39 19.56 -13.09
C ALA A 84 4.78 20.97 -12.62
N ASP A 85 4.79 21.95 -13.53
CA ASP A 85 5.12 23.35 -13.27
C ASP A 85 3.95 24.16 -12.67
N SER A 86 2.81 23.53 -12.40
CA SER A 86 1.60 24.18 -11.89
C SER A 86 1.26 23.78 -10.44
N THR A 87 0.21 24.39 -9.88
CA THR A 87 -0.42 23.97 -8.63
C THR A 87 -0.89 22.51 -8.65
N HIS A 88 -1.03 21.90 -9.83
CA HIS A 88 -1.43 20.51 -10.06
C HIS A 88 -0.23 19.52 -10.14
N SER A 89 0.95 19.90 -9.63
CA SER A 89 2.15 19.04 -9.60
C SER A 89 1.87 17.62 -9.05
N PRO A 90 2.14 16.53 -9.82
CA PRO A 90 1.82 15.17 -9.40
C PRO A 90 2.61 14.73 -8.15
N LYS A 91 1.98 13.92 -7.29
CA LYS A 91 2.67 13.26 -6.16
C LYS A 91 3.14 11.86 -6.56
N SER A 92 4.46 11.67 -6.63
CA SER A 92 5.05 10.36 -6.95
C SER A 92 5.00 9.41 -5.75
N ILE A 93 4.31 8.27 -5.91
CA ILE A 93 4.45 7.12 -5.01
C ILE A 93 5.74 6.37 -5.41
N ARG A 94 6.68 6.20 -4.48
CA ARG A 94 7.90 5.42 -4.73
C ARG A 94 7.59 3.94 -4.51
N THR A 95 7.60 3.17 -5.59
CA THR A 95 7.23 1.75 -5.56
C THR A 95 8.41 0.83 -5.89
N SER A 96 8.35 -0.42 -5.42
CA SER A 96 9.26 -1.46 -5.90
C SER A 96 8.81 -2.00 -7.27
N LYS A 97 9.68 -2.72 -7.98
CA LYS A 97 9.33 -3.36 -9.27
C LYS A 97 8.14 -4.32 -9.12
N ASP A 98 8.15 -5.14 -8.08
CA ASP A 98 7.13 -6.16 -7.84
C ASP A 98 5.82 -5.53 -7.38
N GLU A 99 5.89 -4.44 -6.60
CA GLU A 99 4.73 -3.63 -6.24
C GLU A 99 4.11 -2.94 -7.47
N LEU A 100 4.92 -2.37 -8.37
CA LEU A 100 4.45 -1.79 -9.62
C LEU A 100 3.75 -2.82 -10.52
N TYR A 101 4.15 -4.09 -10.46
CA TYR A 101 3.40 -5.17 -11.12
C TYR A 101 2.04 -5.40 -10.47
N LEU A 102 1.93 -5.43 -9.13
CA LEU A 102 0.63 -5.51 -8.45
C LEU A 102 -0.29 -4.33 -8.81
N TRP A 103 0.25 -3.12 -8.92
CA TRP A 103 -0.49 -1.95 -9.42
C TRP A 103 -1.05 -2.19 -10.82
N LYS A 104 -0.24 -2.69 -11.77
CA LYS A 104 -0.67 -2.95 -13.15
C LYS A 104 -1.65 -4.12 -13.29
N GLU A 105 -1.49 -5.18 -12.51
CA GLU A 105 -2.41 -6.33 -12.49
C GLU A 105 -3.79 -5.95 -11.91
N ALA A 106 -3.83 -5.00 -10.97
CA ALA A 106 -5.07 -4.54 -10.38
C ALA A 106 -5.85 -3.53 -11.27
N LEU A 107 -5.16 -2.78 -12.14
CA LEU A 107 -5.76 -1.76 -13.02
C LEU A 107 -6.97 -2.27 -13.83
N PRO A 108 -6.94 -3.42 -14.54
CA PRO A 108 -8.10 -3.90 -15.29
C PRO A 108 -9.32 -4.18 -14.40
N ALA A 109 -9.14 -4.82 -13.25
CA ALA A 109 -10.22 -5.10 -12.31
C ALA A 109 -10.85 -3.80 -11.79
N TRP A 110 -10.04 -2.78 -11.58
CA TRP A 110 -10.49 -1.45 -11.21
C TRP A 110 -11.16 -0.70 -12.36
N THR A 111 -10.69 -0.82 -13.60
CA THR A 111 -11.39 -0.29 -14.79
C THR A 111 -12.79 -0.87 -14.95
N GLU A 112 -12.92 -2.20 -14.88
CA GLU A 112 -14.20 -2.90 -15.10
C GLU A 112 -15.26 -2.51 -14.06
N ARG A 113 -14.86 -2.20 -12.83
CA ARG A 113 -15.75 -1.81 -11.73
C ARG A 113 -16.52 -0.50 -11.96
N CYS A 114 -16.04 0.37 -12.84
CA CYS A 114 -16.73 1.62 -13.23
C CYS A 114 -16.98 1.72 -14.74
N ARG A 115 -16.84 0.60 -15.47
CA ARG A 115 -17.01 0.60 -16.93
C ARG A 115 -18.46 0.88 -17.31
N SER A 116 -18.70 2.05 -17.89
CA SER A 116 -19.96 2.45 -18.52
C SER A 116 -19.98 2.27 -20.05
N TRP A 117 -18.86 1.86 -20.64
CA TRP A 117 -18.68 1.69 -22.09
C TRP A 117 -18.63 0.21 -22.50
N SER A 118 -18.87 -0.05 -23.78
CA SER A 118 -18.64 -1.37 -24.39
C SER A 118 -17.24 -1.46 -24.99
N HIS A 119 -16.70 -2.67 -25.12
CA HIS A 119 -15.48 -2.88 -25.90
C HIS A 119 -15.70 -2.54 -27.38
N LYS A 120 -14.70 -1.89 -27.98
CA LYS A 120 -14.66 -1.57 -29.41
C LYS A 120 -14.43 -2.86 -30.21
N PRO A 121 -14.85 -2.97 -31.49
CA PRO A 121 -14.64 -4.18 -32.30
C PRO A 121 -13.16 -4.58 -32.45
N ASN A 122 -12.24 -3.62 -32.36
CA ASN A 122 -10.79 -3.79 -32.39
C ASN A 122 -10.15 -3.88 -30.98
N CYS A 123 -10.91 -4.29 -29.96
CA CYS A 123 -10.43 -4.38 -28.58
C CYS A 123 -9.22 -5.31 -28.44
N GLU A 124 -8.14 -4.78 -27.88
CA GLU A 124 -6.87 -5.48 -27.73
C GLU A 124 -6.98 -6.64 -26.74
N TYR A 125 -7.82 -6.54 -25.70
CA TYR A 125 -8.09 -7.66 -24.78
C TYR A 125 -8.74 -8.84 -25.51
N VAL A 126 -9.70 -8.57 -26.39
CA VAL A 126 -10.41 -9.60 -27.17
C VAL A 126 -9.46 -10.21 -28.21
N ALA A 127 -8.70 -9.36 -28.93
CA ALA A 127 -7.77 -9.81 -29.95
C ALA A 127 -6.58 -10.63 -29.42
N THR A 128 -6.12 -10.35 -28.19
CA THR A 128 -4.96 -11.03 -27.59
C THR A 128 -5.33 -12.12 -26.58
N GLY A 129 -6.57 -12.13 -26.07
CA GLY A 129 -7.00 -12.99 -24.97
C GLY A 129 -6.31 -12.69 -23.63
N LYS A 130 -5.70 -11.51 -23.46
CA LYS A 130 -4.88 -11.14 -22.30
C LYS A 130 -5.42 -9.91 -21.58
N ILE A 131 -5.52 -10.03 -20.26
CA ILE A 131 -5.90 -8.95 -19.33
C ILE A 131 -4.99 -9.07 -18.09
N PRO A 132 -4.17 -8.06 -17.74
CA PRO A 132 -3.85 -6.86 -18.52
C PRO A 132 -3.18 -7.20 -19.87
N LEU A 133 -3.04 -6.21 -20.76
CA LEU A 133 -2.29 -6.40 -22.01
C LEU A 133 -0.81 -6.70 -21.74
N SER A 134 -0.22 -5.94 -20.83
CA SER A 134 1.14 -6.14 -20.35
C SER A 134 1.39 -5.45 -19.01
N ILE A 135 2.31 -6.02 -18.23
CA ILE A 135 2.88 -5.39 -17.02
C ILE A 135 4.29 -4.81 -17.27
N LYS A 136 4.88 -5.03 -18.44
CA LYS A 136 6.25 -4.61 -18.77
C LYS A 136 6.38 -3.08 -18.82
N PHE A 137 7.62 -2.60 -18.78
CA PHE A 137 7.92 -1.18 -18.91
C PHE A 137 7.70 -0.70 -20.36
N GLY A 138 7.12 0.49 -20.53
CA GLY A 138 6.85 1.09 -21.85
C GLY A 138 5.68 0.48 -22.65
N GLU A 139 5.16 -0.67 -22.26
CA GLU A 139 4.02 -1.34 -22.92
C GLU A 139 2.66 -0.90 -22.31
N ARG A 140 1.58 -0.93 -23.11
CA ARG A 140 0.21 -0.68 -22.62
C ARG A 140 -0.22 -1.73 -21.60
N VAL A 141 -0.86 -1.28 -20.52
CA VAL A 141 -1.51 -2.14 -19.51
C VAL A 141 -3.01 -2.34 -19.79
N LEU A 142 -3.72 -1.29 -20.22
CA LEU A 142 -5.16 -1.32 -20.52
C LEU A 142 -5.44 -1.30 -22.04
N CYS A 143 -6.56 -1.91 -22.44
CA CYS A 143 -7.14 -1.75 -23.77
C CYS A 143 -7.58 -0.30 -24.04
N SER A 144 -7.57 0.13 -25.32
CA SER A 144 -7.97 1.50 -25.71
C SER A 144 -9.48 1.75 -25.65
N CYS A 145 -10.28 0.76 -25.25
CA CYS A 145 -11.74 0.86 -25.26
C CYS A 145 -12.26 1.93 -24.29
N GLY A 146 -11.60 2.10 -23.13
CA GLY A 146 -12.01 3.05 -22.09
C GLY A 146 -11.37 4.43 -22.17
N GLU A 147 -10.55 4.70 -23.19
CA GLU A 147 -9.89 6.00 -23.34
C GLU A 147 -10.89 7.11 -23.68
N GLY A 148 -10.80 8.24 -22.99
CA GLY A 148 -11.72 9.38 -23.16
C GLY A 148 -13.07 9.23 -22.44
N THR A 149 -13.24 8.23 -21.58
CA THR A 149 -14.48 7.98 -20.82
C THR A 149 -14.57 8.76 -19.50
N VAL A 150 -13.51 9.50 -19.16
CA VAL A 150 -13.42 10.35 -17.98
C VAL A 150 -14.14 11.68 -18.21
N PRO A 151 -14.87 12.24 -17.22
CA PRO A 151 -15.53 13.54 -17.37
C PRO A 151 -14.57 14.68 -17.74
N THR A 152 -14.99 15.54 -18.68
CA THR A 152 -14.15 16.63 -19.22
C THR A 152 -13.93 17.81 -18.26
N ASP A 153 -14.67 17.83 -17.15
CA ASP A 153 -14.66 18.77 -16.04
C ASP A 153 -13.95 18.22 -14.78
N PHE A 154 -13.57 16.94 -14.79
CA PHE A 154 -12.95 16.21 -13.66
C PHE A 154 -11.71 16.91 -13.06
N MET A 155 -10.94 17.66 -13.87
CA MET A 155 -9.92 18.61 -13.39
C MET A 155 -10.04 19.97 -14.10
N SER A 156 -11.20 20.63 -13.96
CA SER A 156 -11.53 21.89 -14.65
C SER A 156 -10.52 23.03 -14.42
N GLU A 157 -9.83 23.05 -13.28
CA GLU A 157 -8.81 24.05 -12.93
C GLU A 157 -7.52 23.93 -13.77
N PHE A 158 -7.20 22.72 -14.25
CA PHE A 158 -6.02 22.49 -15.07
C PHE A 158 -6.34 22.64 -16.56
N GLY A 159 -5.89 23.73 -17.18
CA GLY A 159 -6.16 24.02 -18.60
C GLY A 159 -5.73 22.93 -19.59
N GLY A 160 -4.71 22.13 -19.25
CA GLY A 160 -4.27 20.97 -20.04
C GLY A 160 -5.15 19.72 -19.91
N TRP A 161 -6.15 19.72 -19.02
CA TRP A 161 -6.92 18.52 -18.68
C TRP A 161 -7.60 17.86 -19.90
N LYS A 162 -8.21 18.65 -20.78
CA LYS A 162 -8.90 18.16 -21.97
C LYS A 162 -7.97 17.45 -22.98
N ALA A 163 -6.66 17.68 -22.92
CA ALA A 163 -5.69 16.93 -23.70
C ALA A 163 -5.42 15.55 -23.08
N LEU A 164 -5.16 15.51 -21.76
CA LEU A 164 -4.88 14.26 -21.04
C LEU A 164 -6.10 13.35 -20.94
N ALA A 165 -7.28 13.90 -20.68
CA ALA A 165 -8.53 13.15 -20.49
C ALA A 165 -8.86 12.19 -21.65
N LYS A 166 -8.45 12.54 -22.89
CA LYS A 166 -8.60 11.69 -24.09
C LYS A 166 -7.84 10.36 -24.00
N HIS A 167 -6.75 10.34 -23.24
CA HIS A 167 -5.89 9.18 -23.01
C HIS A 167 -6.10 8.55 -21.63
N CYS A 168 -6.90 9.19 -20.77
CA CYS A 168 -7.27 8.66 -19.48
C CYS A 168 -8.40 7.62 -19.60
N VAL A 169 -8.37 6.63 -18.73
CA VAL A 169 -9.44 5.65 -18.50
C VAL A 169 -10.01 5.88 -17.11
N ARG A 170 -11.34 5.90 -16.97
CA ARG A 170 -11.95 5.97 -15.62
C ARG A 170 -11.71 4.63 -14.90
N VAL A 171 -11.34 4.69 -13.63
CA VAL A 171 -11.01 3.50 -12.83
C VAL A 171 -11.62 3.54 -11.44
N ALA A 172 -11.71 2.36 -10.82
CA ALA A 172 -12.33 2.11 -9.54
C ALA A 172 -11.48 1.27 -8.53
N ILE A 173 -10.31 1.80 -8.16
CA ILE A 173 -9.32 1.35 -7.15
C ILE A 173 -9.73 1.28 -5.67
N SER A 174 -9.72 0.07 -5.16
CA SER A 174 -9.99 -0.27 -3.75
C SER A 174 -8.81 -0.33 -2.79
N PRO A 175 -8.98 0.10 -1.52
CA PRO A 175 -8.23 -0.46 -0.41
C PRO A 175 -8.36 -1.98 -0.46
N ALA A 176 -7.24 -2.69 -0.51
CA ALA A 176 -7.23 -4.13 -0.36
C ALA A 176 -7.32 -4.48 1.14
N PHE A 177 -8.45 -5.07 1.54
CA PHE A 177 -8.64 -5.56 2.91
C PHE A 177 -8.14 -7.00 3.04
N ALA A 178 -7.70 -7.38 4.24
CA ALA A 178 -7.52 -8.76 4.62
C ALA A 178 -8.83 -9.54 4.44
N SER A 179 -8.74 -10.76 3.92
CA SER A 179 -9.90 -11.64 3.71
C SER A 179 -9.89 -12.77 4.73
N ALA A 180 -10.96 -12.92 5.51
CA ALA A 180 -11.08 -13.99 6.50
C ALA A 180 -11.07 -15.42 5.88
N LEU A 181 -11.16 -15.52 4.55
CA LEU A 181 -11.07 -16.78 3.79
C LEU A 181 -9.61 -17.19 3.45
N VAL A 182 -8.64 -16.26 3.58
CA VAL A 182 -7.25 -16.44 3.09
C VAL A 182 -6.23 -15.99 4.13
N ASP A 183 -6.48 -14.86 4.79
CA ASP A 183 -5.70 -14.41 5.94
C ASP A 183 -6.15 -15.19 7.19
N LYS A 184 -5.19 -15.58 8.03
CA LYS A 184 -5.50 -16.08 9.38
C LYS A 184 -6.32 -15.01 10.13
N PRO A 185 -7.32 -15.40 10.94
CA PRO A 185 -8.03 -14.46 11.79
C PRO A 185 -7.06 -13.58 12.56
N ILE A 186 -7.39 -12.29 12.71
CA ILE A 186 -6.64 -11.42 13.62
C ILE A 186 -6.83 -12.00 15.00
N ASP A 187 -5.76 -12.58 15.55
CA ASP A 187 -5.80 -13.09 16.91
C ASP A 187 -5.90 -11.91 17.88
N LEU A 188 -7.11 -11.68 18.38
CA LEU A 188 -7.40 -10.62 19.35
C LEU A 188 -6.72 -10.89 20.70
N SER A 189 -6.16 -12.09 20.94
CA SER A 189 -5.29 -12.34 22.09
C SER A 189 -4.04 -11.42 22.07
N ALA A 190 -3.52 -11.09 20.88
CA ALA A 190 -2.42 -10.14 20.72
C ALA A 190 -2.84 -8.69 21.06
N LEU A 191 -4.12 -8.35 20.93
CA LEU A 191 -4.67 -7.09 21.44
C LEU A 191 -4.93 -7.14 22.95
N SER A 192 -5.30 -8.30 23.52
CA SER A 192 -5.36 -8.49 24.98
C SER A 192 -3.98 -8.44 25.65
N SER A 193 -2.91 -8.66 24.87
CA SER A 193 -1.51 -8.51 25.28
C SER A 193 -1.01 -7.05 25.27
N ALA A 194 -1.80 -6.11 24.74
CA ALA A 194 -1.56 -4.68 24.84
C ALA A 194 -2.06 -4.12 26.18
N ARG A 195 -1.46 -4.60 27.29
CA ARG A 195 -1.63 -3.96 28.59
C ARG A 195 -0.83 -2.66 28.71
N ASP A 196 -1.41 -1.78 29.50
CA ASP A 196 -1.27 -0.34 29.53
C ASP A 196 -0.18 0.15 30.51
N ALA A 197 -0.20 1.46 30.79
CA ALA A 197 0.80 2.16 31.62
C ALA A 197 0.81 1.73 33.12
N SER A 198 0.00 0.75 33.51
CA SER A 198 -0.15 0.24 34.88
C SER A 198 0.68 -1.02 35.21
N GLY A 199 1.11 -1.78 34.20
CA GLY A 199 2.19 -2.78 34.30
C GLY A 199 1.80 -4.24 34.63
N GLN A 200 2.60 -5.16 34.06
CA GLN A 200 2.59 -6.63 34.17
C GLN A 200 1.57 -7.40 33.28
N ASP A 201 1.98 -8.37 32.46
CA ASP A 201 3.37 -8.74 32.10
C ASP A 201 3.47 -9.34 30.68
N LEU A 202 4.56 -9.03 29.96
CA LEU A 202 4.81 -9.56 28.62
C LEU A 202 5.37 -10.98 28.72
N ILE A 203 4.77 -11.94 28.01
CA ILE A 203 5.09 -13.39 28.09
C ILE A 203 6.18 -13.81 27.07
N GLY A 204 6.59 -12.91 26.17
CA GLY A 204 7.54 -13.19 25.09
C GLY A 204 8.83 -12.36 25.10
N CYS A 205 9.82 -12.82 24.34
CA CYS A 205 11.07 -12.08 24.14
C CYS A 205 10.84 -10.72 23.44
N GLN A 206 11.31 -9.63 24.06
CA GLN A 206 11.10 -8.24 23.63
C GLN A 206 11.66 -7.87 22.24
N VAL A 207 12.41 -8.76 21.57
CA VAL A 207 12.98 -8.56 20.22
C VAL A 207 12.39 -9.48 19.16
N CYS A 208 12.08 -10.73 19.51
CA CYS A 208 11.65 -11.73 18.53
C CYS A 208 10.27 -12.35 18.80
N GLY A 209 9.57 -11.92 19.86
CA GLY A 209 8.21 -12.37 20.17
C GLY A 209 8.10 -13.87 20.45
N LYS A 210 9.20 -14.54 20.80
CA LYS A 210 9.18 -15.96 21.16
C LYS A 210 8.84 -16.14 22.64
N ASP A 211 7.83 -16.94 22.88
CA ASP A 211 7.40 -17.40 24.20
C ASP A 211 8.13 -18.69 24.59
N GLU A 212 7.99 -19.14 25.84
CA GLU A 212 8.82 -20.20 26.42
C GLU A 212 8.68 -21.57 25.74
N GLU A 213 7.51 -21.87 25.18
CA GLU A 213 7.14 -23.19 24.66
C GLU A 213 7.96 -23.65 23.45
N ALA A 214 8.60 -22.73 22.72
CA ALA A 214 9.19 -23.07 21.43
C ALA A 214 10.49 -23.90 21.49
N LYS A 215 11.35 -23.73 22.51
CA LYS A 215 12.67 -24.42 22.61
C LYS A 215 13.25 -24.54 24.05
N GLY A 216 12.45 -24.83 25.07
CA GLY A 216 12.95 -25.35 26.37
C GLY A 216 14.03 -24.52 27.09
N SER A 217 14.13 -23.22 26.80
CA SER A 217 15.13 -22.31 27.36
C SER A 217 14.42 -21.10 27.94
N ALA A 218 14.30 -21.08 29.27
CA ALA A 218 13.62 -20.01 30.01
C ALA A 218 14.12 -18.62 29.59
N LEU A 219 13.19 -17.67 29.47
CA LEU A 219 13.46 -16.28 29.15
C LEU A 219 14.35 -15.65 30.23
N ARG A 220 15.41 -14.99 29.79
CA ARG A 220 16.37 -14.33 30.68
C ARG A 220 15.96 -12.89 30.91
N ASN A 221 15.75 -12.54 32.18
CA ASN A 221 15.47 -11.18 32.59
C ASN A 221 16.74 -10.30 32.45
N CYS A 222 16.54 -9.02 32.11
CA CYS A 222 17.61 -8.03 32.10
C CYS A 222 18.21 -7.88 33.51
N SER A 223 19.48 -8.21 33.69
CA SER A 223 20.20 -8.23 34.97
C SER A 223 20.36 -6.87 35.68
N ARG A 224 19.79 -5.79 35.12
CA ARG A 224 19.80 -4.45 35.72
C ARG A 224 18.42 -3.99 36.19
N CYS A 225 17.38 -4.25 35.41
CA CYS A 225 16.03 -3.76 35.70
C CYS A 225 15.02 -4.87 36.01
N HIS A 226 15.35 -6.13 35.71
CA HIS A 226 14.50 -7.33 35.80
C HIS A 226 13.18 -7.31 35.01
N LYS A 227 12.81 -6.16 34.41
CA LYS A 227 11.53 -5.91 33.71
C LYS A 227 11.48 -6.29 32.22
N ALA A 228 12.63 -6.58 31.60
CA ALA A 228 12.73 -6.93 30.18
C ALA A 228 13.19 -8.37 29.99
N LYS A 229 12.51 -9.12 29.12
CA LYS A 229 12.72 -10.57 28.90
C LYS A 229 13.35 -10.84 27.53
N TYR A 230 14.38 -11.69 27.50
CA TYR A 230 15.10 -12.04 26.27
C TYR A 230 15.39 -13.55 26.19
N CYS A 231 15.16 -14.17 25.02
CA CYS A 231 15.51 -15.57 24.80
C CYS A 231 17.03 -15.79 24.60
N SER A 232 17.82 -14.73 24.38
CA SER A 232 19.27 -14.81 24.21
C SER A 232 19.97 -13.50 24.57
N ARG A 233 21.30 -13.56 24.80
CA ARG A 233 22.14 -12.37 24.95
C ARG A 233 22.16 -11.50 23.68
N ASP A 234 21.94 -12.08 22.50
CA ASP A 234 21.97 -11.35 21.24
C ASP A 234 20.68 -10.54 21.04
N CYS A 235 19.53 -11.06 21.47
CA CYS A 235 18.31 -10.26 21.61
C CYS A 235 18.49 -9.11 22.61
N GLN A 236 19.11 -9.36 23.77
CA GLN A 236 19.41 -8.29 24.73
C GLN A 236 20.32 -7.20 24.15
N LYS A 237 21.37 -7.57 23.39
CA LYS A 237 22.26 -6.63 22.70
C LYS A 237 21.54 -5.84 21.60
N ALA A 238 20.66 -6.49 20.84
CA ALA A 238 19.90 -5.85 19.77
C ALA A 238 18.96 -4.75 20.31
N ASP A 239 18.26 -5.03 21.42
CA ASP A 239 17.38 -4.05 22.07
C ASP A 239 18.14 -2.98 22.85
N TRP A 240 19.39 -3.24 23.26
CA TRP A 240 20.13 -2.37 24.20
C TRP A 240 20.14 -0.89 23.83
N LYS A 241 20.22 -0.52 22.54
CA LYS A 241 20.16 0.88 22.08
C LYS A 241 18.85 1.59 22.44
N LYS A 242 17.73 0.85 22.47
CA LYS A 242 16.39 1.32 22.89
C LYS A 242 16.24 1.14 24.40
N HIS A 243 16.41 -0.09 24.90
CA HIS A 243 16.21 -0.47 26.29
C HIS A 243 17.00 0.40 27.29
N LYS A 244 18.26 0.74 26.99
CA LYS A 244 19.11 1.54 27.90
C LYS A 244 18.51 2.89 28.31
N LYS A 245 17.59 3.46 27.49
CA LYS A 245 16.91 4.73 27.79
C LYS A 245 15.86 4.61 28.89
N VAL A 246 15.30 3.41 29.08
CA VAL A 246 14.23 3.11 30.05
C VAL A 246 14.68 2.13 31.15
N CYS A 247 15.88 1.55 31.02
CA CYS A 247 16.50 0.61 31.95
C CYS A 247 16.95 1.30 33.26
N LYS A 248 15.99 1.54 34.16
CA LYS A 248 16.26 1.93 35.55
C LYS A 248 16.56 0.68 36.39
N ALA A 249 17.42 0.80 37.40
CA ALA A 249 17.69 -0.29 38.32
C ALA A 249 16.38 -0.74 39.00
N GLY A 250 16.19 -2.05 39.17
CA GLY A 250 15.14 -2.54 40.05
C GLY A 250 15.49 -2.13 41.48
N GLY A 251 14.64 -1.33 42.12
CA GLY A 251 14.64 -1.24 43.57
C GLY A 251 14.21 -2.59 44.13
N ASN A 252 14.91 -3.04 45.16
CA ASN A 252 14.60 -4.26 45.91
C ASN A 252 13.38 -4.00 46.82
#